data_AF-A0A354YUU1-F1
#
_entry.id   AF-A0A354YUU1-F1
#
_cell.length_a   1.000
_cell.length_b   1.000
_cell.length_c   1.000
_cell.angle_alpha   90.00
_cell.angle_beta   90.00
_cell.angle_gamma   90.00
#
_symmetry.space_group_name_H-M   'P 1'
#
loop_
_entity.id
_entity.type
_entity.pdbx_description
1 polymer ?
#
loop_
_entity_poly.entity_id
_entity_poly.type
_entity_poly.pdbx_seq_one_letter_code
_entity_poly.pdbx_strand_id
1 'polypeptide(L)'
;LVIATDAGREGELVARWIMEIVRWKKPFKRLWISSQTDNAIREGFARLQPGTQYNSLYAAAACRAEADWLIGLNVTRSLSCKFNAQLNAGRVQTPTLAMIVKREKEIKDFVPRDYWTIRADFGDY
;
A
#
# COMPACT_ATOMS: atom_id res chain seq x y z
N LEU A 1 0.88 19.75 20.57
CA LEU A 1 0.42 18.47 19.98
C LEU A 1 1.64 17.68 19.52
N VAL A 2 1.71 16.40 19.88
CA VAL A 2 2.72 15.45 19.36
C VAL A 2 1.95 14.35 18.63
N ILE A 3 2.26 14.14 17.36
CA ILE A 3 1.74 13.00 16.60
C ILE A 3 2.64 11.80 16.90
N ALA A 4 2.05 10.75 17.47
CA ALA A 4 2.71 9.51 17.87
C ALA A 4 2.11 8.27 17.16
N THR A 5 1.48 8.46 16.01
CA THR A 5 1.00 7.37 15.14
C THR A 5 2.18 6.61 14.52
N ASP A 6 1.91 5.46 13.90
CA ASP A 6 2.94 4.63 13.26
C ASP A 6 3.83 5.42 12.30
N ALA A 7 5.12 5.07 12.27
CA ALA A 7 6.15 5.69 11.44
C ALA A 7 5.98 5.32 9.95
N GLY A 8 4.94 5.86 9.32
CA GLY A 8 4.63 5.63 7.91
C GLY A 8 3.66 6.66 7.33
N ARG A 9 3.43 6.55 6.02
CA ARG A 9 2.51 7.44 5.28
C ARG A 9 1.09 7.44 5.86
N GLU A 10 0.55 6.26 6.18
CA GLU A 10 -0.79 6.12 6.75
C GLU A 10 -0.89 6.73 8.15
N GLY A 11 0.17 6.61 8.95
CA GLY A 11 0.23 7.24 10.27
C GLY A 11 0.16 8.77 10.20
N GLU A 12 0.78 9.38 9.18
CA GLU A 12 0.62 10.82 8.92
C GLU A 12 -0.81 11.17 8.52
N LEU A 13 -1.42 10.37 7.63
CA LEU A 13 -2.76 10.60 7.11
C LEU A 13 -3.81 10.64 8.22
N VAL A 14 -3.85 9.59 9.05
CA VAL A 14 -4.85 9.45 10.12
C VAL A 14 -4.79 10.63 11.08
N ALA A 15 -3.60 10.95 11.59
CA ALA A 15 -3.45 12.04 12.55
C ALA A 15 -3.83 13.41 11.94
N ARG A 16 -3.48 13.65 10.67
CA ARG A 16 -3.72 14.94 10.02
C ARG A 16 -5.15 15.14 9.58
N TRP A 17 -5.86 14.10 9.16
CA TRP A 17 -7.31 14.20 8.93
C TRP A 17 -8.06 14.52 10.22
N ILE A 18 -7.67 13.91 11.35
CA ILE A 18 -8.22 14.28 12.66
C ILE A 18 -7.94 15.76 12.96
N MET A 19 -6.71 16.22 12.74
CA MET A 19 -6.33 17.63 12.93
C MET A 19 -7.15 18.59 12.05
N GLU A 20 -7.43 18.20 10.81
CA GLU A 20 -8.25 18.97 9.87
C GLU A 20 -9.70 19.08 10.36
N ILE A 21 -10.29 17.96 10.79
CA ILE A 21 -11.65 17.91 11.35
C ILE A 21 -11.79 18.83 12.57
N VAL A 22 -10.81 18.80 13.49
CA VAL A 22 -10.80 19.66 14.68
C VAL A 22 -10.25 21.07 14.41
N ARG A 23 -9.95 21.40 13.14
CA ARG A 23 -9.43 22.70 12.68
C ARG A 23 -8.18 23.15 13.44
N TRP A 24 -7.27 22.23 13.71
CA TRP A 24 -6.03 22.52 14.42
C TRP A 24 -5.09 23.40 13.58
N LYS A 25 -4.77 24.61 14.06
CA LYS A 25 -3.89 25.58 13.37
C LYS A 25 -2.54 25.84 14.07
N LYS A 26 -2.30 25.24 15.24
CA LYS A 26 -1.08 25.48 16.02
C LYS A 26 0.06 24.58 15.55
N PRO A 27 1.33 24.91 15.84
CA PRO A 27 2.44 23.99 15.57
C PRO A 27 2.27 22.64 16.27
N PHE A 28 2.76 21.58 15.63
CA PHE A 28 2.79 20.24 16.18
C PHE A 28 4.15 19.58 15.90
N LYS A 29 4.50 18.59 16.72
CA LYS A 29 5.72 17.80 16.58
C LYS A 29 5.38 16.37 16.16
N ARG A 30 6.34 15.67 15.57
CA ARG A 30 6.22 14.28 15.14
C ARG A 30 7.21 13.40 15.89
N LEU A 31 6.69 12.35 16.52
CA LEU A 31 7.46 11.25 17.11
C LEU A 31 7.64 10.15 16.07
N TRP A 32 8.84 9.93 15.55
CA TRP A 32 9.09 8.92 14.52
C TRP A 32 9.87 7.74 15.10
N ILE A 33 9.15 6.68 15.49
CA ILE A 33 9.75 5.45 16.06
C ILE A 33 9.16 4.21 15.40
N SER A 34 9.98 3.18 15.22
CA SER A 34 9.59 1.86 14.70
C SER A 34 9.55 0.78 15.78
N SER A 35 10.01 1.10 16.99
CA SER A 35 10.07 0.20 18.14
C SER A 35 9.33 0.81 19.33
N GLN A 36 8.66 -0.06 20.11
CA GLN A 36 7.88 0.33 21.29
C GLN A 36 8.64 0.07 22.60
N THR A 37 9.97 -0.14 22.54
CA THR A 37 10.77 -0.28 23.75
C THR A 37 10.92 1.06 24.48
N ASP A 38 11.05 0.98 25.81
CA ASP A 38 11.28 2.11 26.71
C ASP A 38 12.40 3.05 26.22
N ASN A 39 13.53 2.48 25.79
CA ASN A 39 14.66 3.25 25.30
C ASN A 39 14.33 3.96 23.97
N ALA A 40 13.69 3.27 23.03
CA ALA A 40 13.30 3.85 21.74
C ALA A 40 12.30 5.01 21.91
N ILE A 41 11.35 4.87 22.84
CA ILE A 41 10.38 5.92 23.16
C ILE A 41 11.12 7.13 23.76
N ARG A 42 11.96 6.93 24.79
CA ARG A 42 12.71 8.03 25.42
C ARG A 42 13.58 8.78 24.41
N GLU A 43 14.34 8.05 23.59
CA GLU A 43 15.15 8.65 22.54
C GLU A 43 14.33 9.35 21.45
N GLY A 44 13.18 8.79 21.08
CA GLY A 44 12.28 9.37 20.08
C GLY A 44 11.69 10.70 20.57
N PHE A 45 11.29 10.78 21.83
CA PHE A 45 10.80 12.02 22.44
C PHE A 45 11.91 13.07 22.61
N ALA A 46 13.16 12.66 22.82
CA ALA A 46 14.30 13.57 22.82
C ALA A 46 14.60 14.16 21.42
N ARG A 47 14.24 13.45 20.35
CA ARG A 47 14.53 13.82 18.94
C ARG A 47 13.29 14.17 18.12
N LEU A 48 12.26 14.72 18.76
CA LEU A 48 11.03 15.15 18.08
C LEU A 48 11.31 16.13 16.95
N GLN A 49 10.71 15.87 15.80
CA GLN A 49 10.85 16.73 14.63
C GLN A 49 9.62 17.63 14.45
N PRO A 50 9.77 18.83 13.86
CA PRO A 50 8.64 19.65 13.41
C PRO A 50 7.75 18.86 12.44
N GLY A 51 6.43 18.95 12.62
CA GLY A 51 5.47 18.26 11.75
C GLY A 51 5.58 18.61 10.26
N THR A 52 6.07 19.82 9.94
CA THR A 52 6.26 20.28 8.56
C THR A 52 7.24 19.42 7.76
N GLN A 53 8.19 18.75 8.41
CA GLN A 53 9.14 17.85 7.73
C GLN A 53 8.44 16.63 7.09
N TYR A 54 7.24 16.28 7.55
CA TYR A 54 6.49 15.11 7.09
C TYR A 54 5.35 15.47 6.12
N ASN A 55 5.27 16.72 5.68
CA ASN A 55 4.20 17.18 4.78
C ASN A 55 4.15 16.39 3.46
N SER A 56 5.30 16.05 2.87
CA SER A 56 5.35 15.26 1.63
C SER A 56 4.82 13.83 1.84
N LEU A 57 5.06 13.23 3.02
CA LEU A 57 4.54 11.91 3.36
C LEU A 57 3.03 11.93 3.54
N TYR A 58 2.50 12.95 4.21
CA TYR A 58 1.07 13.20 4.29
C TYR A 58 0.43 13.40 2.92
N ALA A 59 0.99 14.29 2.09
CA ALA A 59 0.47 14.57 0.75
C ALA A 59 0.44 13.31 -0.12
N ALA A 60 1.48 12.47 -0.05
CA ALA A 60 1.53 11.19 -0.74
C ALA A 60 0.44 10.22 -0.25
N ALA A 61 0.17 10.17 1.05
CA ALA A 61 -0.87 9.33 1.62
C ALA A 61 -2.28 9.80 1.23
N ALA A 62 -2.53 11.11 1.31
CA ALA A 62 -3.80 11.72 0.93
C ALA A 62 -4.10 11.51 -0.56
N CYS A 63 -3.14 11.82 -1.43
CA CYS A 63 -3.27 11.59 -2.88
C CYS A 63 -3.56 10.12 -3.20
N ARG A 64 -2.88 9.18 -2.51
CA ARG A 64 -3.14 7.75 -2.66
C ARG A 64 -4.56 7.39 -2.25
N ALA A 65 -5.02 7.85 -1.10
CA ALA A 65 -6.35 7.55 -0.57
C ALA A 65 -7.46 8.10 -1.51
N GLU A 66 -7.31 9.33 -1.99
CA GLU A 66 -8.22 9.96 -2.94
C GLU A 66 -8.23 9.24 -4.29
N ALA A 67 -7.06 8.89 -4.83
CA ALA A 67 -6.96 8.16 -6.10
C ALA A 67 -7.58 6.76 -6.01
N ASP A 68 -7.33 6.04 -4.91
CA ASP A 68 -7.92 4.71 -4.67
C ASP A 68 -9.45 4.81 -4.57
N TRP A 69 -9.97 5.85 -3.92
CA TRP A 69 -11.42 6.10 -3.83
C TRP A 69 -12.03 6.48 -5.19
N LEU A 70 -11.41 7.41 -5.92
CA LEU A 70 -11.89 7.85 -7.23
C LEU A 70 -11.97 6.68 -8.23
N ILE A 71 -10.90 5.89 -8.35
CA ILE A 71 -10.90 4.74 -9.26
C ILE A 71 -11.84 3.66 -8.74
N GLY A 72 -11.73 3.31 -7.45
CA GLY A 72 -12.50 2.22 -6.84
C GLY A 72 -14.00 2.46 -6.95
N LEU A 73 -14.49 3.63 -6.58
CA LEU A 73 -15.90 3.98 -6.60
C LEU A 73 -16.46 4.00 -8.03
N ASN A 74 -15.81 4.75 -8.93
CA ASN A 74 -16.34 4.97 -10.27
C ASN A 74 -16.32 3.69 -11.11
N VAL A 75 -15.21 2.94 -11.09
CA VAL A 75 -15.09 1.73 -11.91
C VAL A 75 -15.98 0.62 -11.36
N THR A 76 -16.02 0.42 -10.04
CA THR A 76 -16.90 -0.58 -9.42
C THR A 76 -18.36 -0.30 -9.75
N ARG A 77 -18.81 0.97 -9.63
CA ARG A 77 -20.18 1.34 -9.96
C ARG A 77 -20.49 1.16 -11.45
N SER A 78 -19.57 1.56 -12.33
CA SER A 78 -19.74 1.38 -13.79
C SER A 78 -19.88 -0.10 -14.16
N LEU A 79 -19.00 -0.97 -13.67
CA LEU A 79 -19.07 -2.41 -13.92
C LEU A 79 -20.35 -3.00 -13.34
N SER A 80 -20.68 -2.64 -12.10
CA SER A 80 -21.84 -3.22 -11.42
C SER A 80 -23.15 -2.87 -12.10
N CYS A 81 -23.32 -1.61 -12.52
CA CYS A 81 -24.50 -1.19 -13.27
C CYS A 81 -24.55 -1.80 -14.68
N LYS A 82 -23.41 -1.93 -15.36
CA LYS A 82 -23.36 -2.48 -16.73
C LYS A 82 -23.71 -3.96 -16.79
N PHE A 83 -23.23 -4.74 -15.83
CA PHE A 83 -23.38 -6.20 -15.83
C PHE A 83 -24.47 -6.70 -14.87
N ASN A 84 -25.15 -5.78 -14.17
CA ASN A 84 -26.13 -6.09 -13.13
C ASN A 84 -25.63 -7.15 -12.12
N ALA A 85 -24.36 -7.00 -11.72
CA ALA A 85 -23.65 -7.93 -10.85
C ALA A 85 -22.70 -7.15 -9.94
N GLN A 86 -22.39 -7.65 -8.75
CA GLN A 86 -21.44 -6.96 -7.86
C GLN A 86 -20.01 -7.20 -8.34
N LEU A 87 -19.48 -6.25 -9.11
CA LEU A 87 -18.15 -6.31 -9.70
C LEU A 87 -17.26 -5.21 -9.14
N ASN A 88 -16.41 -5.60 -8.19
CA ASN A 88 -15.45 -4.71 -7.56
C ASN A 88 -14.24 -4.52 -8.46
N ALA A 89 -13.79 -3.27 -8.59
CA ALA A 89 -12.57 -2.91 -9.30
C ALA A 89 -11.78 -1.88 -8.51
N GLY A 90 -10.48 -1.83 -8.75
CA GLY A 90 -9.62 -0.89 -8.07
C GLY A 90 -8.18 -0.98 -8.55
N ARG A 91 -7.43 0.09 -8.30
CA ARG A 91 -6.06 0.26 -8.77
C ARG A 91 -5.11 -0.89 -8.38
N VAL A 92 -5.37 -1.60 -7.27
CA VAL A 92 -4.55 -2.73 -6.81
C VAL A 92 -5.19 -4.08 -7.15
N GLN A 93 -6.45 -4.31 -6.77
CA GLN A 93 -7.11 -5.61 -6.98
C GLN A 93 -7.22 -6.01 -8.44
N THR A 94 -7.53 -5.06 -9.34
CA THR A 94 -7.77 -5.33 -10.76
C THR A 94 -6.51 -5.77 -11.49
N PRO A 95 -5.35 -5.08 -11.40
CA PRO A 95 -4.12 -5.59 -12.03
C PRO A 95 -3.63 -6.90 -11.40
N THR A 96 -3.80 -7.10 -10.09
CA THR A 96 -3.46 -8.40 -9.46
C THR A 96 -4.29 -9.54 -10.05
N LEU A 97 -5.60 -9.35 -10.22
CA LEU A 97 -6.46 -10.33 -10.90
C LEU A 97 -6.03 -10.53 -12.37
N ALA A 98 -5.68 -9.46 -13.07
CA ALA A 98 -5.22 -9.53 -14.46
C ALA A 98 -3.95 -10.38 -14.60
N MET A 99 -3.03 -10.35 -13.63
CA MET A 99 -1.84 -11.22 -13.64
C MET A 99 -2.21 -12.71 -13.57
N ILE A 100 -3.17 -13.08 -12.72
CA ILE A 100 -3.65 -14.46 -12.59
C ILE A 100 -4.34 -14.90 -13.88
N VAL A 101 -5.25 -14.08 -14.41
CA VAL A 101 -5.96 -14.35 -15.68
C VAL A 101 -4.97 -14.52 -16.84
N LYS A 102 -3.93 -13.68 -16.89
CA LYS A 102 -2.87 -13.79 -17.90
C LYS A 102 -2.12 -15.12 -17.79
N ARG A 103 -1.71 -15.52 -16.59
CA ARG A 103 -1.02 -16.81 -16.38
C ARG A 103 -1.91 -18.01 -16.74
N GLU A 104 -3.17 -17.96 -16.37
CA GLU A 104 -4.13 -19.01 -16.74
C GLU A 104 -4.27 -19.14 -18.26
N LYS A 105 -4.28 -18.01 -18.97
CA LYS A 105 -4.27 -18.00 -20.43
C LYS A 105 -3.00 -18.61 -21.01
N GLU A 106 -1.83 -18.26 -20.47
CA GLU A 106 -0.54 -18.86 -20.87
C GLU A 106 -0.55 -20.40 -20.70
N ILE A 107 -1.16 -20.91 -19.63
CA ILE A 107 -1.27 -22.36 -19.37
C ILE A 107 -2.24 -23.01 -20.37
N LYS A 108 -3.41 -22.40 -20.61
CA LYS A 108 -4.41 -22.93 -21.56
C LYS A 108 -3.90 -22.97 -23.00
N ASP A 109 -3.12 -21.97 -23.38
CA ASP A 109 -2.55 -21.85 -24.72
C ASP A 109 -1.25 -22.68 -24.87
N PHE A 110 -0.72 -23.27 -23.79
CA PHE A 110 0.50 -24.07 -23.83
C PHE A 110 0.25 -25.41 -24.51
N VAL A 111 0.92 -25.61 -25.65
CA VAL A 111 0.95 -26.91 -26.35
C VAL A 111 2.28 -27.59 -26.02
N PRO A 112 2.29 -28.67 -25.20
CA PRO A 112 3.51 -29.38 -24.87
C PRO A 112 4.17 -29.96 -26.12
N ARG A 113 5.50 -29.96 -26.12
CA ARG A 113 6.33 -30.53 -27.19
C ARG A 113 7.33 -31.48 -26.57
N ASP A 114 7.49 -32.63 -27.21
CA ASP A 114 8.50 -33.61 -26.81
C ASP A 114 9.90 -33.00 -27.00
N TYR A 115 10.76 -33.23 -26.01
CA TYR A 115 12.17 -32.88 -26.04
C TYR A 115 12.97 -33.92 -25.27
N TRP A 116 14.25 -34.03 -25.58
CA TRP A 116 15.14 -34.99 -24.94
C TRP A 116 16.15 -34.25 -24.08
N THR A 117 16.43 -34.80 -22.89
CA THR A 117 17.53 -34.35 -22.04
C THR A 117 18.54 -35.48 -21.89
N ILE A 118 19.82 -35.17 -21.95
CA ILE A 118 20.91 -36.12 -21.71
C ILE A 118 21.33 -35.97 -20.25
N ARG A 119 21.27 -37.06 -19.50
CA ARG A 119 21.78 -37.13 -18.12
C ARG A 119 22.89 -38.17 -18.07
N ALA A 120 24.05 -37.79 -17.55
CA ALA A 120 25.17 -38.69 -17.29
C ALA A 120 25.46 -38.70 -15.79
N ASP A 121 25.63 -39.88 -15.23
CA ASP A 121 26.12 -40.12 -13.88
C ASP A 121 27.60 -40.52 -14.00
N PHE A 122 28.48 -39.80 -13.31
CA PHE A 122 29.92 -40.02 -13.34
C PHE A 122 30.44 -40.75 -12.09
N GLY A 123 29.55 -41.17 -11.18
CA GLY A 123 29.90 -41.77 -9.90
C GLY A 123 30.46 -40.77 -8.89
N ASP A 124 30.54 -41.19 -7.62
CA ASP A 124 31.15 -40.42 -6.55
C ASP A 124 32.68 -40.65 -6.50
N TYR A 125 33.44 -39.57 -6.33
CA TYR A 125 34.89 -39.58 -6.08
C TYR A 125 35.23 -39.34 -4.61
#